data_AF-A0A3D1JB53-F1
#
_entry.id   AF-A0A3D1JB53-F1
#
_cell.length_a   1.000
_cell.length_b   1.000
_cell.length_c   1.000
_cell.angle_alpha   90.00
_cell.angle_beta   90.00
_cell.angle_gamma   90.00
#
_symmetry.space_group_name_H-M   'P 1'
#
loop_
_entity.id
_entity.type
_entity.pdbx_description
1 polymer ?
#
loop_
_entity_poly.entity_id
_entity_poly.type
_entity_poly.pdbx_seq_one_letter_code
_entity_poly.pdbx_strand_id
1 'polypeptide(L)'
;MVYKQIPQSVATFMETITEKCGEEHADWAKNFNAAFANTLLTTVKRHEDGTTFLLTGDIPAMWLRDSTAQVRPYLVIAKEDEDLAAMISGLVKKQFYYINIDPYAHAFNETANGAGHLTDHTEMNDWI
;
A
#
# COMPACT_ATOMS: atom_id res chain seq x y z
N MET A 1 1.52 10.43 -7.33
CA MET A 1 2.36 11.06 -6.29
C MET A 1 2.64 10.06 -5.19
N VAL A 2 3.90 9.95 -4.77
CA VAL A 2 4.34 9.15 -3.61
C VAL A 2 4.33 10.05 -2.37
N TYR A 3 4.08 9.49 -1.18
CA TYR A 3 4.28 10.26 0.06
C TYR A 3 5.75 10.67 0.15
N LYS A 4 6.01 11.98 0.22
CA LYS A 4 7.37 12.52 0.41
C LYS A 4 7.76 12.58 1.89
N GLN A 5 6.77 12.55 2.77
CA GLN A 5 6.92 12.65 4.21
C GLN A 5 5.79 11.86 4.88
N ILE A 6 6.04 11.42 6.11
CA ILE A 6 5.05 10.73 6.94
C ILE A 6 3.94 11.74 7.30
N PRO A 7 2.65 11.42 7.09
CA PRO A 7 1.55 12.29 7.51
C PRO A 7 1.59 12.57 9.01
N GLN A 8 1.15 13.77 9.43
CA GLN A 8 1.22 14.17 10.83
C GLN A 8 0.43 13.23 11.75
N SER A 9 -0.76 12.78 11.33
CA SER A 9 -1.58 11.80 12.06
C SER A 9 -0.83 10.48 12.31
N VAL A 10 -0.09 10.01 11.30
CA VAL A 10 0.73 8.79 11.35
C VAL A 10 1.94 9.00 12.25
N ALA A 11 2.61 10.15 12.16
CA ALA A 11 3.71 10.50 13.04
C ALA A 11 3.28 10.54 14.52
N THR A 12 2.13 11.16 14.82
CA THR A 12 1.57 11.19 16.18
C THR A 12 1.21 9.79 16.70
N PHE A 13 0.67 8.92 15.84
CA PHE A 13 0.43 7.53 16.22
C PHE A 13 1.74 6.79 16.52
N MET A 14 2.77 6.97 15.68
CA MET A 14 4.10 6.40 15.88
C MET A 14 4.77 6.88 17.17
N GLU A 15 4.65 8.16 17.51
CA GLU A 15 5.11 8.73 18.78
C GLU A 15 4.39 8.07 19.96
N THR A 16 3.07 7.93 19.88
CA THR A 16 2.27 7.25 20.93
C THR A 16 2.74 5.81 21.17
N ILE A 17 3.06 5.06 20.11
CA ILE A 17 3.61 3.70 20.23
C ILE A 17 5.02 3.73 20.82
N THR A 18 5.85 4.68 20.40
CA THR A 18 7.22 4.87 20.92
C THR A 18 7.21 5.14 22.42
N GLU A 19 6.32 6.03 22.90
CA GLU A 19 6.13 6.32 24.33
C GLU A 19 5.69 5.07 25.11
N LYS A 20 4.80 4.25 24.53
CA LYS A 20 4.34 3.00 25.15
C LYS A 20 5.43 1.94 25.26
N CYS A 21 6.39 1.92 24.34
CA CYS A 21 7.54 1.03 24.43
C CYS A 21 8.50 1.42 25.57
N GLY A 22 8.58 2.72 25.91
CA GLY A 22 9.47 3.23 26.94
C GLY A 22 10.95 2.91 26.67
N GLU A 23 11.79 3.02 27.70
CA GLU A 23 13.22 2.69 27.60
C GLU A 23 13.46 1.19 27.48
N GLU A 24 12.64 0.37 28.15
CA GLU A 24 12.79 -1.08 28.21
C GLU A 24 12.65 -1.76 26.84
N HIS A 25 11.83 -1.20 25.95
CA HIS A 25 11.56 -1.75 24.62
C HIS A 25 11.91 -0.77 23.49
N ALA A 26 12.93 0.07 23.68
CA ALA A 26 13.34 1.07 22.69
C ALA A 26 13.64 0.48 21.29
N ASP A 27 14.22 -0.72 21.23
CA ASP A 27 14.48 -1.41 19.96
C ASP A 27 13.19 -1.83 19.22
N TRP A 28 12.11 -2.10 19.94
CA TRP A 28 10.81 -2.40 19.33
C TRP A 28 10.22 -1.16 18.68
N ALA A 29 10.31 0.00 19.35
CA ALA A 29 9.87 1.27 18.79
C ALA A 29 10.64 1.61 17.51
N LYS A 30 11.97 1.39 17.49
CA LYS A 30 12.79 1.59 16.29
C LYS A 30 12.32 0.74 15.11
N ASN A 31 12.11 -0.55 15.34
CA ASN A 31 11.66 -1.47 14.29
C ASN A 31 10.22 -1.17 13.85
N PHE A 32 9.34 -0.88 14.80
CA PHE A 32 7.96 -0.46 14.53
C PHE A 32 7.94 0.78 13.64
N ASN A 33 8.67 1.83 14.00
CA ASN A 33 8.67 3.08 13.25
C ASN A 33 9.18 2.89 11.82
N ALA A 34 10.26 2.12 11.64
CA ALA A 34 10.80 1.82 10.31
C ALA A 34 9.80 1.03 9.46
N ALA A 35 9.21 -0.04 10.01
CA ALA A 35 8.28 -0.89 9.28
C ALA A 35 6.94 -0.19 9.00
N PHE A 36 6.40 0.53 9.97
CA PHE A 36 5.11 1.22 9.87
C PHE A 36 5.15 2.41 8.91
N ALA A 37 6.30 3.08 8.75
CA ALA A 37 6.44 4.14 7.75
C ALA A 37 6.72 3.60 6.33
N ASN A 38 7.26 2.38 6.21
CA ASN A 38 7.79 1.86 4.95
C ASN A 38 6.74 1.85 3.84
N THR A 39 5.57 1.26 4.06
CA THR A 39 4.50 1.18 3.04
C THR A 39 4.22 2.56 2.44
N LEU A 40 3.97 3.57 3.26
CA LEU A 40 3.62 4.91 2.79
C LEU A 40 4.73 5.53 1.94
N LEU A 41 5.98 5.39 2.38
CA LEU A 41 7.13 6.07 1.77
C LEU A 41 7.67 5.37 0.53
N THR A 42 7.52 4.05 0.42
CA THR A 42 8.19 3.27 -0.63
C THR A 42 7.25 2.61 -1.62
N THR A 43 5.99 2.33 -1.23
CA THR A 43 5.09 1.49 -2.05
C THR A 43 3.89 2.23 -2.63
N VAL A 44 3.43 3.31 -1.99
CA VAL A 44 2.19 3.99 -2.36
C VAL A 44 2.39 4.94 -3.54
N LYS A 45 1.58 4.76 -4.59
CA LYS A 45 1.47 5.66 -5.74
C LYS A 45 0.02 6.12 -5.90
N ARG A 46 -0.25 7.41 -5.66
CA ARG A 46 -1.56 8.03 -5.93
C ARG A 46 -1.65 8.54 -7.36
N HIS A 47 -2.77 8.32 -8.02
CA HIS A 47 -3.02 8.79 -9.38
C HIS A 47 -3.94 10.01 -9.38
N GLU A 48 -3.93 10.78 -10.48
CA GLU A 48 -4.77 11.97 -10.64
C GLU A 48 -6.26 11.65 -10.70
N ASP A 49 -6.61 10.42 -11.12
CA ASP A 49 -7.99 9.91 -11.12
C ASP A 49 -8.51 9.52 -9.73
N GLY A 50 -7.71 9.75 -8.68
CA GLY A 50 -8.04 9.42 -7.30
C GLY A 50 -7.88 7.95 -6.93
N THR A 51 -7.36 7.11 -7.83
CA THR A 51 -6.97 5.73 -7.51
C THR A 51 -5.60 5.67 -6.84
N THR A 52 -5.35 4.58 -6.12
CA THR A 52 -4.05 4.33 -5.48
C THR A 52 -3.53 2.96 -5.88
N PHE A 53 -2.32 2.91 -6.41
CA PHE A 53 -1.57 1.70 -6.71
C PHE A 53 -0.52 1.45 -5.63
N LEU A 54 -0.40 0.20 -5.16
CA LEU A 54 0.61 -0.18 -4.17
C LEU A 54 1.56 -1.21 -4.77
N LEU A 55 2.85 -0.89 -4.76
CA LEU A 55 3.88 -1.88 -5.03
C LEU A 55 3.95 -2.92 -3.91
N THR A 56 4.19 -4.18 -4.25
CA THR A 56 4.50 -5.20 -3.23
C THR A 56 5.82 -4.88 -2.49
N GLY A 57 6.76 -4.24 -3.19
CA GLY A 57 8.06 -3.84 -2.65
C GLY A 57 9.08 -3.73 -3.76
N ASP A 58 10.00 -4.69 -3.81
CA ASP A 58 11.00 -4.87 -4.86
C ASP A 58 10.42 -5.39 -6.19
N ILE A 59 9.25 -6.03 -6.14
CA ILE A 59 8.50 -6.46 -7.32
C ILE A 59 7.67 -5.28 -7.87
N PRO A 60 7.83 -4.89 -9.15
CA PRO A 60 7.19 -3.71 -9.74
C PRO A 60 5.71 -3.92 -10.12
N ALA A 61 4.93 -4.55 -9.24
CA ALA A 61 3.53 -4.86 -9.48
C ALA A 61 2.72 -4.89 -8.16
N MET A 62 1.38 -4.88 -8.27
CA MET A 62 0.47 -4.83 -7.13
C MET A 62 -0.27 -6.14 -6.94
N TRP A 63 -0.05 -6.77 -5.79
CA TRP A 63 -0.78 -7.97 -5.39
C TRP A 63 -2.04 -7.55 -4.63
N LEU A 64 -3.19 -8.13 -4.95
CA LEU A 64 -4.45 -7.79 -4.27
C LEU A 64 -4.38 -8.10 -2.76
N ARG A 65 -3.75 -9.23 -2.42
CA ARG A 65 -3.51 -9.66 -1.04
C ARG A 65 -2.60 -8.68 -0.31
N ASP A 66 -1.42 -8.43 -0.88
CA ASP A 66 -0.35 -7.68 -0.22
C ASP A 66 -0.74 -6.21 -0.05
N SER A 67 -1.31 -5.59 -1.09
CA SER A 67 -1.82 -4.20 -1.01
C SER A 67 -2.88 -4.01 0.08
N THR A 68 -3.77 -4.99 0.28
CA THR A 68 -4.75 -4.98 1.37
C THR A 68 -4.08 -5.05 2.74
N ALA A 69 -3.13 -5.98 2.90
CA ALA A 69 -2.43 -6.19 4.17
C ALA A 69 -1.53 -4.99 4.53
N GLN A 70 -0.87 -4.40 3.54
CA GLN A 70 0.01 -3.24 3.67
C GLN A 70 -0.73 -2.02 4.23
N VAL A 71 -1.99 -1.77 3.82
CA VAL A 71 -2.73 -0.58 4.29
C VAL A 71 -3.57 -0.81 5.53
N ARG A 72 -3.87 -2.06 5.88
CA ARG A 72 -4.78 -2.41 6.99
C ARG A 72 -4.43 -1.72 8.31
N PRO A 73 -3.15 -1.62 8.74
CA PRO A 73 -2.81 -0.97 10.01
C PRO A 73 -3.19 0.52 10.06
N TYR A 74 -3.27 1.20 8.92
CA TYR A 74 -3.61 2.63 8.86
C TYR A 74 -5.10 2.92 9.03
N LEU A 75 -5.98 1.90 8.98
CA LEU A 75 -7.42 2.08 9.17
C LEU A 75 -7.77 2.73 10.52
N VAL A 76 -6.98 2.46 11.57
CA VAL A 76 -7.20 3.05 12.91
C VAL A 76 -6.89 4.54 12.96
N ILE A 77 -6.10 5.05 12.00
CA ILE A 77 -5.70 6.46 11.88
C ILE A 77 -6.63 7.16 10.89
N ALA A 78 -7.01 6.48 9.80
CA ALA A 78 -7.84 7.03 8.72
C ALA A 78 -9.22 7.53 9.19
N LYS A 79 -9.73 7.09 10.35
CA LYS A 79 -10.95 7.66 10.95
C LYS A 79 -10.83 9.14 11.31
N GLU A 80 -9.61 9.64 11.47
CA GLU A 80 -9.29 11.02 11.89
C GLU A 80 -8.43 11.76 10.84
N ASP A 81 -8.09 11.09 9.74
CA ASP A 81 -7.28 11.64 8.63
C ASP A 81 -7.96 11.37 7.28
N GLU A 82 -8.58 12.42 6.74
CA GLU A 82 -9.33 12.35 5.47
C GLU A 82 -8.43 12.03 4.27
N ASP A 83 -7.17 12.47 4.26
CA ASP A 83 -6.26 12.19 3.14
C ASP A 83 -5.83 10.72 3.14
N LEU A 84 -5.56 10.17 4.33
CA LEU A 84 -5.26 8.76 4.51
C LEU A 84 -6.48 7.89 4.16
N ALA A 85 -7.69 8.32 4.55
CA ALA A 85 -8.94 7.67 4.15
C ALA A 85 -9.13 7.70 2.63
N ALA A 86 -8.84 8.83 1.98
CA ALA A 86 -8.92 8.96 0.52
C ALA A 86 -7.91 8.04 -0.19
N MET A 87 -6.69 7.91 0.33
CA MET A 87 -5.69 6.96 -0.18
C MET A 87 -6.19 5.51 -0.12
N ILE A 88 -6.71 5.08 1.02
CA ILE A 88 -7.24 3.72 1.21
C ILE A 88 -8.46 3.50 0.30
N SER A 89 -9.38 4.47 0.20
CA SER A 89 -10.51 4.39 -0.73
C SER A 89 -10.05 4.27 -2.18
N GLY A 90 -9.02 5.02 -2.57
CA GLY A 90 -8.40 4.94 -3.89
C GLY A 90 -7.81 3.56 -4.19
N LEU A 91 -7.22 2.89 -3.19
CA LEU A 91 -6.74 1.52 -3.34
C LEU A 91 -7.90 0.55 -3.56
N VAL A 92 -8.97 0.64 -2.77
CA VAL A 92 -10.16 -0.23 -2.94
C VAL A 92 -10.76 -0.10 -4.34
N LYS A 93 -10.86 1.13 -4.86
CA LYS A 93 -11.30 1.38 -6.25
C LYS A 93 -10.37 0.70 -7.27
N LYS A 94 -9.05 0.80 -7.08
CA LYS A 94 -8.06 0.20 -7.97
C LYS A 94 -8.12 -1.34 -7.92
N GLN A 95 -8.30 -1.93 -6.74
CA GLN A 95 -8.48 -3.37 -6.58
C GLN A 95 -9.73 -3.87 -7.33
N PHE A 96 -10.88 -3.17 -7.22
CA PHE A 96 -12.07 -3.55 -7.98
C PHE A 96 -11.90 -3.36 -9.49
N TYR A 97 -11.17 -2.34 -9.92
CA TYR A 97 -10.80 -2.19 -11.33
C TYR A 97 -10.03 -3.42 -11.84
N TYR A 98 -9.04 -3.89 -11.08
CA TYR A 98 -8.27 -5.08 -11.43
C TYR A 98 -9.07 -6.39 -11.40
N ILE A 99 -9.96 -6.56 -10.41
CA ILE A 99 -10.87 -7.72 -10.36
C ILE A 99 -11.77 -7.78 -11.60
N ASN A 100 -12.18 -6.62 -12.14
CA ASN A 100 -12.96 -6.56 -13.37
C ASN A 100 -12.12 -6.82 -14.65
N ILE A 101 -10.79 -6.70 -14.57
CA ILE A 101 -9.89 -7.09 -15.66
C ILE A 101 -9.76 -8.62 -15.67
N ASP A 102 -9.39 -9.20 -14.53
CA ASP A 102 -9.31 -10.64 -14.38
C ASP A 102 -9.52 -11.04 -12.90
N PRO A 103 -10.63 -11.71 -12.55
CA PRO A 103 -10.88 -12.17 -11.18
C PRO A 103 -10.00 -13.36 -10.75
N TYR A 104 -9.29 -14.01 -11.67
CA TYR A 104 -8.36 -15.11 -11.38
C TYR A 104 -6.93 -14.63 -11.16
N ALA A 105 -6.57 -13.44 -11.63
CA ALA A 105 -5.24 -12.88 -11.48
C ALA A 105 -4.99 -12.44 -10.02
N HIS A 106 -3.78 -12.74 -9.54
CA HIS A 106 -3.34 -12.42 -8.18
C HIS A 106 -2.55 -11.09 -8.10
N ALA A 107 -2.14 -10.60 -9.26
CA ALA A 107 -1.02 -9.69 -9.49
C ALA A 107 -1.35 -8.79 -10.69
N PHE A 108 -1.09 -7.48 -10.57
CA PHE A 108 -1.40 -6.54 -11.65
C PHE A 108 -0.33 -5.48 -11.83
N ASN A 109 -0.06 -5.13 -13.09
CA ASN A 109 0.78 -4.01 -13.48
C ASN A 109 0.08 -2.66 -13.22
N GLU A 110 0.86 -1.60 -13.00
CA GLU A 110 0.34 -0.23 -12.81
C GLU A 110 -0.38 0.29 -14.07
N THR A 111 0.08 -0.16 -15.23
CA THR A 111 -0.44 0.12 -16.58
C THR A 111 -0.44 -1.15 -17.42
N ALA A 112 -1.25 -1.22 -18.48
CA ALA A 112 -1.19 -2.27 -19.50
C ALA A 112 0.14 -2.23 -20.29
N ASN A 113 1.21 -2.80 -19.74
CA ASN A 113 2.55 -2.73 -20.29
C ASN A 113 3.14 -4.11 -20.64
N GLY A 114 2.41 -5.20 -20.37
CA GLY A 114 2.84 -6.56 -20.67
C GLY A 114 4.08 -7.00 -19.87
N ALA A 115 4.39 -6.35 -18.75
CA ALA A 115 5.46 -6.82 -17.88
C ALA A 115 4.98 -8.02 -17.05
N GLY A 116 5.85 -9.02 -16.84
CA GLY A 116 5.52 -10.18 -16.02
C GLY A 116 5.73 -11.51 -16.75
N HIS A 117 5.02 -12.54 -16.30
CA HIS A 117 5.18 -13.92 -16.76
C HIS A 117 4.22 -14.26 -17.90
N LEU A 118 4.51 -13.75 -19.10
CA LEU A 118 3.64 -13.92 -20.28
C LEU A 118 3.64 -15.33 -20.90
N THR A 119 4.44 -16.27 -20.38
CA THR A 119 4.59 -17.62 -20.95
C THR A 119 3.78 -18.68 -20.20
N ASP A 120 3.01 -18.29 -19.19
CA ASP A 120 2.17 -19.21 -18.43
C ASP A 120 1.07 -19.80 -19.31
N HIS A 121 0.72 -21.06 -19.06
CA HIS A 121 -0.30 -21.77 -19.83
C HIS A 121 -1.71 -21.39 -19.35
N THR A 122 -2.06 -20.12 -19.53
CA THR A 122 -3.34 -19.52 -19.17
C THR A 122 -3.65 -18.36 -20.12
N GLU A 123 -4.87 -17.81 -20.06
CA GLU A 123 -5.19 -16.57 -20.78
C GLU A 123 -4.49 -15.39 -20.09
N MET A 124 -3.57 -14.75 -20.81
CA MET A 124 -2.80 -13.59 -20.33
C MET A 124 -3.26 -12.30 -21.02
N ASN A 125 -3.02 -11.16 -20.38
CA ASN A 125 -3.26 -9.82 -20.96
C ASN A 125 -2.21 -8.83 -20.45
N ASP A 126 -2.15 -7.62 -21.03
CA ASP A 126 -1.10 -6.64 -20.74
C ASP A 126 -1.07 -6.12 -19.28
N TRP A 127 -2.13 -6.37 -18.49
CA TRP A 127 -2.19 -6.01 -17.08
C TRP A 127 -1.64 -7.07 -16.13
N ILE A 128 -1.44 -8.32 -16.58
CA ILE A 128 -1.11 -9.47 -15.73
C ILE A 128 0.15 -10.20 -16.19
#